data_AF-A0A850BHN1-F1
#
_entry.id   AF-A0A850BHN1-F1
#
_cell.length_a   1.000
_cell.length_b   1.000
_cell.length_c   1.000
_cell.angle_alpha   90.00
_cell.angle_beta   90.00
_cell.angle_gamma   90.00
#
_symmetry.space_group_name_H-M   'P 1'
#
loop_
_entity.id
_entity.type
_entity.pdbx_description
1 polymer ?
#
loop_
_entity_poly.entity_id
_entity_poly.type
_entity_poly.pdbx_seq_one_letter_code
_entity_poly.pdbx_strand_id
1 'polypeptide(L)'
;MDDAAKARREAAQRLQEKRRDLVLAAEGVIQKRFARGRLLKPRKTQFSNLVGLCNEAQCAEEIANYLRYQAGRGEWEREFTVEVIDGIKPMLETLPQDTHVAAWRLYATYLTRAYVYQDAVAAGGRMS
;
A
#
# COMPACT_ATOMS: atom_id res chain seq x y z
N MET A 1 -29.51 14.43 14.62
CA MET A 1 -28.32 14.39 13.74
C MET A 1 -27.79 12.98 13.84
N ASP A 2 -27.69 12.26 12.73
CA ASP A 2 -27.43 10.81 12.70
C ASP A 2 -26.02 10.49 13.24
N ASP A 3 -25.93 9.78 14.36
CA ASP A 3 -24.67 9.42 15.03
C ASP A 3 -23.74 8.64 14.09
N ALA A 4 -24.29 7.87 13.14
CA ALA A 4 -23.51 7.16 12.13
C ALA A 4 -22.83 8.13 11.15
N ALA A 5 -23.47 9.25 10.79
CA ALA A 5 -22.88 10.25 9.92
C ALA A 5 -21.74 11.01 10.61
N LYS A 6 -21.88 11.26 11.92
CA LYS A 6 -20.81 11.86 12.74
C LYS A 6 -19.60 10.93 12.84
N ALA A 7 -19.81 9.66 13.16
CA ALA A 7 -18.74 8.66 13.25
C ALA A 7 -17.96 8.52 11.93
N ARG A 8 -18.65 8.48 10.77
CA ARG A 8 -17.99 8.44 9.46
C ARG A 8 -17.12 9.68 9.17
N ARG A 9 -17.57 10.87 9.60
CA ARG A 9 -16.79 12.11 9.42
C ARG A 9 -15.53 12.10 10.29
N GLU A 10 -15.64 11.69 11.55
CA GLU A 10 -14.50 11.59 12.46
C GLU A 10 -13.48 10.56 11.97
N ALA A 11 -13.96 9.41 11.48
CA ALA A 11 -13.13 8.38 10.86
C ALA A 11 -12.38 8.89 9.62
N ALA A 12 -13.07 9.61 8.73
CA ALA A 12 -12.46 10.24 7.56
C ALA A 12 -11.40 11.29 7.95
N GLN A 13 -11.67 12.08 8.99
CA GLN A 13 -10.72 13.09 9.49
C GLN A 13 -9.44 12.46 10.03
N ARG A 14 -9.56 11.41 10.86
CA ARG A 14 -8.39 10.67 11.38
C ARG A 14 -7.55 10.06 10.25
N LEU A 15 -8.22 9.51 9.23
CA LEU A 15 -7.52 8.98 8.06
C LEU A 15 -6.82 10.10 7.27
N GLN A 16 -7.44 11.25 7.14
CA GLN A 16 -6.87 12.42 6.47
C GLN A 16 -5.61 12.92 7.18
N GLU A 17 -5.60 12.93 8.52
CA GLU A 17 -4.43 13.27 9.33
C GLU A 17 -3.26 12.29 9.09
N LYS A 18 -3.56 11.00 8.85
CA LYS A 18 -2.55 9.97 8.55
C LYS A 18 -2.12 9.89 7.09
N ARG A 19 -2.68 10.72 6.22
CA ARG A 19 -2.42 10.65 4.77
C ARG A 19 -0.95 10.83 4.43
N ARG A 20 -0.26 11.77 5.09
CA ARG A 20 1.18 12.00 4.88
C ARG A 20 2.00 10.78 5.28
N ASP A 21 1.70 10.20 6.42
CA ASP A 21 2.42 9.02 6.94
C ASP A 21 2.25 7.82 5.99
N LEU A 22 1.04 7.63 5.45
CA LEU A 22 0.76 6.59 4.45
C LEU A 22 1.55 6.79 3.14
N VAL A 23 1.70 8.04 2.68
CA VAL A 23 2.53 8.36 1.51
C VAL A 23 3.98 8.02 1.79
N LEU A 24 4.52 8.52 2.90
CA LEU A 24 5.93 8.31 3.27
C LEU A 24 6.26 6.83 3.47
N ALA A 25 5.35 6.07 4.09
CA ALA A 25 5.52 4.63 4.24
C ALA A 25 5.58 3.93 2.87
N ALA A 26 4.67 4.26 1.95
CA ALA A 26 4.63 3.65 0.63
C ALA A 26 5.88 4.00 -0.19
N GLU A 27 6.27 5.28 -0.20
CA GLU A 27 7.47 5.74 -0.87
C GLU A 27 8.72 5.09 -0.29
N GLY A 28 8.83 5.02 1.03
CA GLY A 28 9.96 4.40 1.73
C GLY A 28 10.14 2.92 1.36
N VAL A 29 9.04 2.16 1.32
CA VAL A 29 9.08 0.74 0.92
C VAL A 29 9.55 0.57 -0.53
N ILE A 30 9.02 1.36 -1.47
CA ILE A 30 9.45 1.28 -2.87
C ILE A 30 10.90 1.74 -3.03
N GLN A 31 11.27 2.90 -2.47
CA GLN A 31 12.61 3.47 -2.58
C GLN A 31 13.67 2.52 -2.03
N LYS A 32 13.46 1.99 -0.82
CA LYS A 32 14.36 1.01 -0.19
C LYS A 32 14.54 -0.22 -1.07
N ARG A 33 13.46 -0.71 -1.69
CA ARG A 33 13.55 -1.86 -2.59
C ARG A 33 14.30 -1.53 -3.88
N PHE A 34 14.05 -0.39 -4.51
CA PHE A 34 14.75 0.04 -5.73
C PHE A 34 16.23 0.37 -5.49
N ALA A 35 16.60 0.81 -4.29
CA ALA A 35 18.00 1.02 -3.89
C ALA A 35 18.81 -0.29 -3.88
N ARG A 36 18.15 -1.45 -3.75
CA ARG A 36 18.76 -2.79 -3.86
C ARG A 36 18.78 -3.33 -5.30
N GLY A 37 18.34 -2.53 -6.27
CA GLY A 37 18.15 -2.92 -7.66
C GLY A 37 16.67 -2.95 -8.05
N ARG A 38 16.41 -3.00 -9.37
CA ARG A 38 15.05 -2.96 -9.90
C ARG A 38 14.21 -4.14 -9.38
N LEU A 39 12.94 -3.86 -9.09
CA LEU A 39 11.94 -4.90 -8.83
C LEU A 39 11.67 -5.70 -10.11
N LEU A 40 11.90 -7.01 -10.05
CA LEU A 40 11.45 -7.92 -11.12
C LEU A 40 9.98 -8.29 -10.93
N LYS A 41 9.57 -8.45 -9.68
CA LYS A 41 8.21 -8.76 -9.26
C LYS A 41 7.91 -8.11 -7.91
N PRO A 42 6.72 -7.54 -7.69
CA PRO A 42 5.58 -7.43 -8.61
C PRO A 42 5.80 -6.50 -9.81
N ARG A 43 5.04 -6.75 -10.90
CA ARG A 43 4.88 -5.82 -12.03
C ARG A 43 3.82 -4.76 -11.71
N LYS A 44 3.81 -3.66 -12.47
CA LYS A 44 2.78 -2.59 -12.38
C LYS A 44 1.34 -3.11 -12.25
N THR A 45 0.98 -4.12 -13.05
CA THR A 45 -0.36 -4.72 -13.04
C THR A 45 -0.73 -5.32 -11.69
N GLN A 46 0.22 -5.90 -10.97
CA GLN A 46 -0.02 -6.47 -9.65
C GLN A 46 -0.29 -5.40 -8.58
N PHE A 47 0.33 -4.22 -8.71
CA PHE A 47 -0.04 -3.07 -7.86
C PHE A 47 -1.46 -2.58 -8.18
N SER A 48 -1.84 -2.51 -9.45
CA SER A 48 -3.22 -2.19 -9.84
C SER A 48 -4.22 -3.22 -9.30
N ASN A 49 -3.88 -4.51 -9.34
CA ASN A 49 -4.70 -5.59 -8.77
C ASN A 49 -4.86 -5.44 -7.26
N LEU A 50 -3.80 -5.05 -6.54
CA LEU A 50 -3.88 -4.76 -5.10
C LEU A 50 -4.84 -3.60 -4.82
N VAL A 51 -4.80 -2.53 -5.61
CA VAL A 51 -5.76 -1.42 -5.47
C VAL A 51 -7.19 -1.90 -5.71
N GLY A 52 -7.41 -2.73 -6.75
CA GLY A 52 -8.69 -3.38 -7.02
C GLY A 52 -9.20 -4.19 -5.83
N LEU A 53 -8.36 -5.08 -5.30
CA LEU A 53 -8.67 -5.88 -4.11
C LEU A 53 -9.04 -5.00 -2.91
N CYS A 54 -8.33 -3.90 -2.65
CA CYS A 54 -8.65 -2.99 -1.54
C CYS A 54 -10.03 -2.31 -1.68
N ASN A 55 -10.65 -2.34 -2.87
CA ASN A 55 -12.02 -1.87 -3.06
C ASN A 55 -13.07 -2.91 -2.68
N GLU A 56 -12.71 -4.19 -2.73
CA GLU A 56 -13.60 -5.34 -2.51
C GLU A 56 -13.41 -5.99 -1.14
N ALA A 57 -12.22 -5.85 -0.55
CA ALA A 57 -11.85 -6.46 0.72
C ALA A 57 -12.75 -6.02 1.87
N GLN A 58 -13.14 -6.98 2.70
CA GLN A 58 -14.00 -6.74 3.86
C GLN A 58 -13.20 -6.33 5.10
N CYS A 59 -11.92 -6.72 5.17
CA CYS A 59 -11.04 -6.38 6.28
C CYS A 59 -9.58 -6.25 5.82
N ALA A 60 -8.75 -5.63 6.68
CA ALA A 60 -7.32 -5.47 6.42
C ALA A 60 -6.53 -6.79 6.38
N GLU A 61 -7.00 -7.80 7.13
CA GLU A 61 -6.36 -9.11 7.17
C GLU A 61 -6.47 -9.85 5.83
N GLU A 62 -7.61 -9.72 5.14
CA GLU A 62 -7.82 -10.26 3.80
C GLU A 62 -6.78 -9.71 2.80
N ILE A 63 -6.49 -8.41 2.87
CA ILE A 63 -5.50 -7.74 2.02
C ILE A 63 -4.09 -8.27 2.30
N ALA A 64 -3.74 -8.43 3.59
CA ALA A 64 -2.46 -9.02 3.98
C ALA A 64 -2.34 -10.48 3.53
N ASN A 65 -3.42 -11.26 3.63
CA ASN A 65 -3.47 -12.65 3.19
C ASN A 65 -3.34 -12.79 1.67
N TYR A 66 -3.98 -11.90 0.90
CA TYR A 66 -3.77 -11.83 -0.55
C TYR A 66 -2.29 -11.60 -0.89
N LEU A 67 -1.63 -10.64 -0.25
CA LEU A 67 -0.22 -10.36 -0.51
C LEU A 67 0.67 -11.56 -0.20
N ARG A 68 0.43 -12.24 0.93
CA ARG A 68 1.14 -13.49 1.29
C ARG A 68 0.88 -14.60 0.26
N TYR A 69 -0.35 -14.73 -0.22
CA TYR A 69 -0.70 -15.69 -1.26
C TYR A 69 0.02 -15.38 -2.58
N GLN A 70 0.04 -14.13 -3.01
CA GLN A 70 0.77 -13.71 -4.21
C GLN A 70 2.28 -14.01 -4.09
N ALA A 71 2.86 -13.81 -2.91
CA ALA A 71 4.24 -14.20 -2.64
C ALA A 71 4.44 -15.73 -2.71
N GLY A 72 3.51 -16.51 -2.16
CA GLY A 72 3.52 -17.98 -2.27
C GLY A 72 3.42 -18.49 -3.71
N ARG A 73 2.73 -17.73 -4.58
CA ARG A 73 2.63 -17.98 -6.02
C ARG A 73 3.85 -17.50 -6.82
N GLY A 74 4.79 -16.80 -6.17
CA GLY A 74 5.95 -16.20 -6.84
C GLY A 74 5.59 -15.02 -7.74
N GLU A 75 4.40 -14.41 -7.58
CA GLU A 75 3.99 -13.19 -8.28
C GLU A 75 4.54 -11.92 -7.59
N TRP A 76 4.85 -12.04 -6.30
CA TRP A 76 5.53 -11.02 -5.51
C TRP A 76 6.79 -11.62 -4.86
N GLU A 77 7.84 -10.83 -4.75
CA GLU A 77 9.02 -11.21 -3.97
C GLU A 77 8.65 -11.29 -2.48
N ARG A 78 8.99 -12.40 -1.82
CA ARG A 78 8.58 -12.66 -0.43
C ARG A 78 9.04 -11.58 0.54
N GLU A 79 10.30 -11.17 0.46
CA GLU A 79 10.85 -10.12 1.31
C GLU A 79 10.13 -8.78 1.10
N PHE A 80 9.89 -8.42 -0.16
CA PHE A 80 9.17 -7.19 -0.49
C PHE A 80 7.72 -7.22 -0.01
N THR A 81 7.04 -8.36 -0.10
CA THR A 81 5.70 -8.54 0.47
C THR A 81 5.69 -8.29 1.98
N VAL A 82 6.67 -8.80 2.71
CA VAL A 82 6.81 -8.54 4.15
C VAL A 82 7.01 -7.05 4.41
N GLU A 83 7.91 -6.40 3.67
CA GLU A 83 8.14 -4.95 3.79
C GLU A 83 6.88 -4.12 3.52
N VAL A 84 6.07 -4.51 2.53
CA VAL A 84 4.79 -3.83 2.23
C VAL A 84 3.80 -3.98 3.39
N ILE A 85 3.62 -5.20 3.92
CA ILE A 85 2.70 -5.47 5.03
C ILE A 85 3.18 -4.77 6.31
N ASP A 86 4.48 -4.82 6.60
CA ASP A 86 5.04 -4.20 7.80
C ASP A 86 5.01 -2.67 7.71
N GLY A 87 5.19 -2.11 6.51
CA GLY A 87 5.19 -0.67 6.28
C GLY A 87 3.91 0.02 6.70
N ILE A 88 2.73 -0.63 6.61
CA ILE A 88 1.45 0.00 6.99
C ILE A 88 1.10 -0.18 8.47
N LYS A 89 1.68 -1.16 9.17
CA LYS A 89 1.30 -1.52 10.55
C LYS A 89 1.27 -0.33 11.52
N PRO A 90 2.27 0.58 11.55
CA PRO A 90 2.27 1.69 12.49
C PRO A 90 1.05 2.61 12.34
N MET A 91 0.54 2.76 11.12
CA MET A 91 -0.66 3.57 10.89
C MET A 91 -1.91 2.82 11.36
N LEU A 92 -2.02 1.53 11.08
CA LEU A 92 -3.17 0.72 11.50
C LEU A 92 -3.30 0.63 13.02
N GLU A 93 -2.19 0.58 13.76
CA GLU A 93 -2.18 0.58 15.23
C GLU A 93 -2.77 1.86 15.85
N THR A 94 -2.69 2.99 15.14
CA THR A 94 -3.20 4.29 15.60
C THR A 94 -4.59 4.63 15.06
N LEU A 95 -5.08 3.86 14.10
CA LEU A 95 -6.34 4.12 13.40
C LEU A 95 -7.46 3.20 13.92
N PRO A 96 -8.71 3.68 14.00
CA PRO A 96 -9.88 2.84 14.25
C PRO A 96 -9.99 1.69 13.25
N GLN A 97 -10.41 0.50 13.72
CA GLN A 97 -10.44 -0.72 12.90
C GLN A 97 -11.30 -0.60 11.64
N ASP A 98 -12.41 0.13 11.72
CA ASP A 98 -13.32 0.42 10.59
C ASP A 98 -12.68 1.28 9.48
N THR A 99 -11.56 1.94 9.76
CA THR A 99 -10.79 2.71 8.77
C THR A 99 -9.65 1.93 8.12
N HIS A 100 -9.34 0.73 8.58
CA HIS A 100 -8.13 0.00 8.15
C HIS A 100 -8.15 -0.35 6.66
N VAL A 101 -9.30 -0.75 6.10
CA VAL A 101 -9.43 -1.02 4.66
C VAL A 101 -9.23 0.26 3.83
N ALA A 102 -9.76 1.39 4.30
CA ALA A 102 -9.57 2.67 3.64
C ALA A 102 -8.10 3.13 3.68
N ALA A 103 -7.41 2.90 4.80
CA ALA A 103 -5.97 3.13 4.93
C ALA A 103 -5.17 2.26 3.95
N TRP A 104 -5.48 0.96 3.85
CA TRP A 104 -4.88 0.06 2.88
C TRP A 104 -5.09 0.51 1.44
N ARG A 105 -6.31 0.97 1.09
CA ARG A 105 -6.62 1.47 -0.25
C ARG A 105 -5.77 2.68 -0.63
N LEU A 106 -5.62 3.64 0.28
CA LEU A 106 -4.74 4.79 0.09
C LEU A 106 -3.28 4.35 -0.04
N TYR A 107 -2.81 3.49 0.86
CA TYR A 107 -1.45 2.96 0.85
C TYR A 107 -1.13 2.21 -0.45
N ALA A 108 -2.00 1.33 -0.93
CA ALA A 108 -1.86 0.63 -2.21
C ALA A 108 -1.81 1.59 -3.41
N THR A 109 -2.61 2.67 -3.36
CA THR A 109 -2.57 3.73 -4.39
C THR A 109 -1.21 4.43 -4.39
N TYR A 110 -0.66 4.73 -3.21
CA TYR A 110 0.65 5.37 -3.09
C TYR A 110 1.80 4.44 -3.47
N LEU A 111 1.74 3.14 -3.11
CA LEU A 111 2.70 2.13 -3.57
C LEU A 111 2.74 2.08 -5.10
N THR A 112 1.58 2.07 -5.75
CA THR A 112 1.47 2.07 -7.22
C THR A 112 2.14 3.31 -7.82
N ARG A 113 1.89 4.49 -7.27
CA ARG A 113 2.49 5.75 -7.76
C ARG A 113 4.00 5.77 -7.57
N ALA A 114 4.47 5.42 -6.37
CA ALA A 114 5.88 5.36 -6.05
C ALA A 114 6.62 4.36 -6.95
N TYR A 115 6.04 3.18 -7.18
CA TYR A 115 6.59 2.19 -8.12
C TYR A 115 6.72 2.76 -9.54
N VAL A 116 5.66 3.37 -10.08
CA VAL A 116 5.68 3.92 -11.45
C VAL A 116 6.74 5.01 -11.58
N TYR A 117 6.86 5.88 -10.58
CA TYR A 117 7.89 6.92 -10.57
C TYR A 117 9.30 6.32 -10.57
N GLN A 118 9.60 5.41 -9.64
CA GLN A 118 10.92 4.80 -9.53
C GLN A 118 11.28 3.95 -10.76
N ASP A 119 10.32 3.23 -11.33
CA ASP A 119 10.52 2.46 -12.55
C ASP A 119 10.86 3.35 -13.76
N ALA A 120 10.20 4.51 -13.88
CA ALA A 120 10.49 5.49 -14.91
C ALA A 120 11.88 6.12 -14.74
N VAL A 121 12.27 6.48 -13.51
CA VAL A 121 13.62 7.00 -13.21
C VAL A 121 14.70 5.96 -13.54
N ALA A 122 14.50 4.70 -13.15
CA ALA A 122 15.43 3.61 -13.45
C ALA A 122 15.49 3.22 -14.94
N ALA A 123 14.46 3.56 -15.73
CA ALA A 123 14.46 3.40 -17.17
C ALA A 123 15.19 4.56 -17.87
N GLY A 124 14.93 5.81 -17.45
CA GLY A 124 15.57 7.00 -18.01
C GLY A 124 17.08 7.07 -17.75
N GLY A 125 17.54 6.64 -16.58
CA GLY A 125 18.97 6.58 -16.24
C GLY A 125 19.80 5.55 -17.03
N ARG A 126 19.18 4.74 -17.90
CA ARG A 126 19.87 3.81 -18.81
C ARG A 126 20.13 4.39 -20.20
N MET A 127 19.67 5.60 -20.48
CA MET A 127 19.84 6.30 -21.77
C MET A 127 20.84 7.46 -21.68
N SER A 128 21.55 7.60 -20.57
CA SER A 128 22.63 8.58 -20.36
C SER A 128 23.93 7.84 -20.09
#